data_AF-A0A931QG37-F1
#
_entry.id   AF-A0A931QG37-F1
#
_cell.length_a   1.000
_cell.length_b   1.000
_cell.length_c   1.000
_cell.angle_alpha   90.00
_cell.angle_beta   90.00
_cell.angle_gamma   90.00
#
_symmetry.space_group_name_H-M   'P 1'
#
loop_
_entity.id
_entity.type
_entity.pdbx_description
1 polymer ?
#
loop_
_entity_poly.entity_id
_entity_poly.type
_entity_poly.pdbx_seq_one_letter_code
_entity_poly.pdbx_strand_id
1 'polypeptide(L)'
;MQLFPKKIPAAFSNVLNGGGRVGGDLLRVFRRYFIALYLIGRWRLSAALEIEEILAGADGVSAGSGSLRRVFDDLGRAAIILSETLTLDSPHTTLKLYRWSPNGEKLYQALFGKRPYENEWSRLIRLREGAQFPDHTMAVIAFAMHARKRGYAAQVLPEADNLKTLPHIWVAREDEKFYVEVEQEGGQERASRWHSIAALNGGRLALCAATQKSRARLACDCKLEKLPGLAADLESLVGIKFKEISQKTPLWLESW
;
A
#
# COMPACT_ATOMS: atom_id res chain seq x y z
N MET A 1 -0.88 18.47 14.64
CA MET A 1 -0.31 17.22 15.19
C MET A 1 -1.48 16.36 15.69
N GLN A 2 -1.66 15.14 15.19
CA GLN A 2 -2.76 14.26 15.64
C GLN A 2 -2.51 13.88 17.11
N LEU A 3 -3.50 14.12 17.98
CA LEU A 3 -3.46 13.64 19.36
C LEU A 3 -3.93 12.18 19.37
N PHE A 4 -3.06 11.29 19.83
CA PHE A 4 -3.41 9.89 20.05
C PHE A 4 -4.04 9.70 21.43
N PRO A 5 -4.96 8.74 21.60
CA PRO A 5 -5.47 8.35 22.91
C PRO A 5 -4.32 7.99 23.87
N LYS A 6 -4.54 8.18 25.17
CA LYS A 6 -3.54 7.85 26.20
C LYS A 6 -3.73 6.44 26.80
N LYS A 7 -4.91 5.87 26.63
CA LYS A 7 -5.31 4.58 27.21
C LYS A 7 -6.15 3.81 26.20
N ILE A 8 -6.11 2.49 26.31
CA ILE A 8 -6.98 1.60 25.57
C ILE A 8 -8.40 1.68 26.16
N PRO A 9 -9.46 1.66 25.31
CA PRO A 9 -10.84 1.62 25.79
C PRO A 9 -11.06 0.41 26.70
N ALA A 10 -11.85 0.58 27.78
CA ALA A 10 -12.06 -0.46 28.79
C ALA A 10 -12.54 -1.80 28.19
N ALA A 11 -13.37 -1.76 27.14
CA ALA A 11 -13.83 -2.96 26.44
C ALA A 11 -12.71 -3.82 25.82
N PHE A 12 -11.52 -3.24 25.60
CA PHE A 12 -10.36 -3.89 24.98
C PHE A 12 -9.17 -4.05 25.93
N SER A 13 -9.27 -3.59 27.17
CA SER A 13 -8.15 -3.62 28.13
C SER A 13 -7.68 -5.04 28.44
N ASN A 14 -8.58 -6.03 28.37
CA ASN A 14 -8.28 -7.43 28.64
C ASN A 14 -7.69 -8.16 27.43
N VAL A 15 -7.87 -7.61 26.23
CA VAL A 15 -7.44 -8.26 24.97
C VAL A 15 -6.12 -7.66 24.47
N LEU A 16 -5.95 -6.34 24.61
CA LEU A 16 -4.75 -5.62 24.19
C LEU A 16 -4.10 -4.96 25.42
N ASN A 17 -3.64 -5.75 26.38
CA ASN A 17 -3.14 -5.26 27.68
C ASN A 17 -1.66 -4.79 27.66
N GLY A 18 -1.02 -4.75 26.49
CA GLY A 18 0.40 -4.40 26.38
C GLY A 18 1.36 -5.56 26.61
N GLY A 19 0.88 -6.81 26.68
CA GLY A 19 1.73 -8.01 26.65
C GLY A 19 2.64 -8.14 27.87
N GLY A 20 2.14 -7.79 29.07
CA GLY A 20 2.88 -7.85 30.33
C GLY A 20 3.87 -6.69 30.56
N ARG A 21 3.96 -5.74 29.62
CA ARG A 21 4.78 -4.52 29.80
C ARG A 21 4.14 -3.60 30.84
N VAL A 22 4.97 -2.89 31.62
CA VAL A 22 4.54 -1.99 32.69
C VAL A 22 5.18 -0.61 32.56
N GLY A 23 4.66 0.38 33.30
CA GLY A 23 5.24 1.73 33.36
C GLY A 23 5.40 2.41 32.00
N GLY A 24 6.57 3.01 31.77
CA GLY A 24 6.87 3.74 30.52
C GLY A 24 6.85 2.87 29.26
N ASP A 25 7.15 1.57 29.38
CA ASP A 25 7.13 0.65 28.23
C ASP A 25 5.72 0.30 27.79
N LEU A 26 4.78 0.24 28.74
CA LEU A 26 3.35 0.10 28.45
C LEU A 26 2.83 1.32 27.67
N LEU A 27 3.21 2.53 28.10
CA LEU A 27 2.82 3.76 27.40
C LEU A 27 3.40 3.82 25.99
N ARG A 28 4.67 3.41 25.83
CA ARG A 28 5.32 3.31 24.51
C ARG A 28 4.60 2.33 23.59
N VAL A 29 4.26 1.12 24.07
CA VAL A 29 3.57 0.14 23.22
C VAL A 29 2.16 0.60 22.83
N PHE A 30 1.41 1.24 23.75
CA PHE A 30 0.11 1.81 23.42
C PHE A 30 0.19 2.88 22.34
N ARG A 31 1.16 3.79 22.44
CA ARG A 31 1.42 4.78 21.39
C ARG A 31 1.66 4.09 20.04
N ARG A 32 2.46 3.01 20.01
CA ARG A 32 2.73 2.25 18.78
C ARG A 32 1.49 1.57 18.23
N TYR A 33 0.64 0.98 19.08
CA TYR A 33 -0.67 0.45 18.64
C TYR A 33 -1.49 1.54 17.97
N PHE A 34 -1.63 2.71 18.60
CA PHE A 34 -2.49 3.77 18.08
C PHE A 34 -1.98 4.33 16.76
N ILE A 35 -0.66 4.49 16.61
CA ILE A 35 -0.06 4.89 15.32
C ILE A 35 -0.33 3.82 14.26
N ALA A 36 -0.06 2.54 14.54
CA ALA A 36 -0.29 1.46 13.58
C ALA A 36 -1.76 1.38 13.14
N LEU A 37 -2.69 1.44 14.10
CA LEU A 37 -4.14 1.44 13.83
C LEU A 37 -4.56 2.66 13.00
N TYR A 38 -3.99 3.84 13.27
CA TYR A 38 -4.26 5.05 12.51
C TYR A 38 -3.70 4.97 11.07
N LEU A 39 -2.52 4.39 10.87
CA LEU A 39 -1.97 4.18 9.52
C LEU A 39 -2.85 3.22 8.70
N ILE A 40 -3.32 2.13 9.31
CA ILE A 40 -4.20 1.18 8.63
C ILE A 40 -5.59 1.80 8.36
N GLY A 41 -6.15 2.53 9.32
CA GLY A 41 -7.56 2.95 9.27
C GLY A 41 -7.79 4.34 8.70
N ARG A 42 -6.88 5.31 8.93
CA ARG A 42 -7.01 6.67 8.39
C ARG A 42 -6.29 6.82 7.05
N TRP A 43 -5.11 6.22 6.93
CA TRP A 43 -4.26 6.29 5.73
C TRP A 43 -4.45 5.10 4.79
N ARG A 44 -5.29 4.13 5.17
CA ARG A 44 -5.69 2.97 4.35
C ARG A 44 -4.54 2.02 4.03
N LEU A 45 -3.38 2.13 4.67
CA LEU A 45 -2.22 1.30 4.36
C LEU A 45 -2.48 -0.17 4.72
N SER A 46 -2.00 -1.08 3.89
CA SER A 46 -2.05 -2.52 4.19
C SER A 46 -0.68 -3.20 4.27
N ALA A 47 0.36 -2.63 3.63
CA ALA A 47 1.69 -3.25 3.60
C ALA A 47 2.42 -3.15 4.93
N ALA A 48 2.78 -4.29 5.53
CA ALA A 48 3.49 -4.33 6.81
C ALA A 48 4.81 -3.56 6.77
N LEU A 49 5.59 -3.74 5.70
CA LEU A 49 6.87 -3.05 5.50
C LEU A 49 6.73 -1.53 5.55
N GLU A 50 5.70 -0.99 4.90
CA GLU A 50 5.43 0.45 4.88
C GLU A 50 5.01 0.98 6.24
N ILE A 51 4.09 0.28 6.90
CA ILE A 51 3.56 0.67 8.21
C ILE A 51 4.68 0.60 9.26
N GLU A 52 5.53 -0.43 9.23
CA GLU A 52 6.68 -0.57 10.11
C GLU A 52 7.70 0.55 9.90
N GLU A 53 8.00 0.92 8.67
CA GLU A 53 8.92 2.02 8.36
C GLU A 53 8.41 3.37 8.92
N ILE A 54 7.14 3.68 8.71
CA ILE A 54 6.54 4.94 9.22
C ILE A 54 6.51 4.92 10.75
N LEU A 55 6.15 3.78 11.35
CA LEU A 55 6.11 3.62 12.80
C LEU A 55 7.51 3.74 13.41
N ALA A 56 8.53 3.17 12.75
CA ALA A 56 9.92 3.27 13.15
C ALA A 56 10.39 4.72 13.18
N GLY A 57 10.11 5.49 12.13
CA GLY A 57 10.40 6.92 12.06
C GLY A 57 9.69 7.73 13.15
N ALA A 58 8.42 7.43 13.43
CA ALA A 58 7.64 8.13 14.45
C ALA A 58 8.10 7.87 15.89
N ASP A 59 8.78 6.74 16.12
CA ASP A 59 9.24 6.31 17.45
C ASP A 59 10.77 6.37 17.62
N GLY A 60 11.51 6.79 16.60
CA GLY A 60 12.97 6.95 16.65
C GLY A 60 13.72 5.62 16.78
N VAL A 61 13.17 4.53 16.23
CA VAL A 61 13.80 3.20 16.23
C VAL A 61 14.08 2.75 14.79
N SER A 62 14.89 1.71 14.62
CA SER A 62 15.09 1.09 13.30
C SER A 62 13.86 0.30 12.87
N ALA A 63 13.52 0.39 11.58
CA ALA A 63 12.54 -0.49 10.94
C ALA A 63 12.97 -1.96 11.06
N GLY A 64 12.01 -2.87 11.22
CA GLY A 64 12.27 -4.28 11.47
C GLY A 64 12.78 -4.62 12.89
N SER A 65 12.87 -3.64 13.81
CA SER A 65 13.23 -3.95 15.19
C SER A 65 12.21 -4.91 15.83
N GLY A 66 12.68 -5.86 16.64
CA GLY A 66 11.80 -6.81 17.33
C GLY A 66 10.78 -6.14 18.27
N SER A 67 10.98 -4.87 18.61
CA SER A 67 10.03 -4.08 19.38
C SER A 67 8.83 -3.60 18.56
N LEU A 68 8.98 -3.42 17.24
CA LEU A 68 7.90 -3.11 16.30
C LEU A 68 7.17 -4.38 15.86
N ARG A 69 7.91 -5.46 15.57
CA ARG A 69 7.31 -6.76 15.23
C ARG A 69 6.30 -7.22 16.29
N ARG A 70 6.69 -7.10 17.56
CA ARG A 70 5.81 -7.42 18.70
C ARG A 70 4.50 -6.61 18.71
N VAL A 71 4.49 -5.39 18.18
CA VAL A 71 3.26 -4.57 18.07
C VAL A 71 2.24 -5.30 17.21
N PHE A 72 2.65 -5.78 16.04
CA PHE A 72 1.78 -6.49 15.12
C PHE A 72 1.45 -7.90 15.58
N ASP A 73 2.37 -8.58 16.27
CA ASP A 73 2.09 -9.87 16.91
C ASP A 73 1.02 -9.71 18.01
N ASP A 74 1.10 -8.64 18.81
CA ASP A 74 0.12 -8.31 19.84
C ASP A 74 -1.26 -8.01 19.21
N LEU A 75 -1.30 -7.19 18.15
CA LEU A 75 -2.55 -6.88 17.43
C LEU A 75 -3.15 -8.11 16.73
N GLY A 76 -2.32 -8.99 16.17
CA GLY A 76 -2.77 -10.24 15.54
C GLY A 76 -3.33 -11.23 16.57
N ARG A 77 -2.61 -11.45 17.68
CA ARG A 77 -3.07 -12.32 18.78
C ARG A 77 -4.36 -11.81 19.43
N ALA A 78 -4.51 -10.50 19.54
CA ALA A 78 -5.73 -9.84 20.00
C ALA A 78 -6.89 -9.89 18.98
N ALA A 79 -6.69 -10.53 17.82
CA ALA A 79 -7.63 -10.57 16.71
C ALA A 79 -8.14 -9.17 16.30
N ILE A 80 -7.25 -8.16 16.34
CA ILE A 80 -7.55 -6.78 15.92
C ILE A 80 -7.28 -6.61 14.43
N ILE A 81 -6.20 -7.22 13.94
CA ILE A 81 -5.85 -7.25 12.52
C ILE A 81 -5.74 -8.70 12.06
N LEU A 82 -6.15 -8.93 10.82
CA LEU A 82 -5.86 -10.15 10.08
C LEU A 82 -4.62 -9.91 9.24
N SER A 83 -3.79 -10.94 9.07
CA SER A 83 -2.59 -10.84 8.24
C SER A 83 -2.45 -12.01 7.29
N GLU A 84 -1.94 -11.73 6.09
CA GLU A 84 -1.59 -12.73 5.08
C GLU A 84 -0.30 -12.31 4.41
N THR A 85 0.51 -13.27 3.97
CA THR A 85 1.72 -13.00 3.20
C THR A 85 1.46 -13.43 1.77
N LEU A 86 1.49 -12.47 0.85
CA LEU A 86 1.47 -12.75 -0.57
C LEU A 86 2.91 -12.91 -1.07
N THR A 87 3.09 -13.75 -2.09
CA THR A 87 4.38 -14.01 -2.74
C THR A 87 4.20 -13.81 -4.23
N LEU A 88 5.14 -13.12 -4.86
CA LEU A 88 5.30 -13.10 -6.32
C LEU A 88 6.50 -13.96 -6.68
N ASP A 89 6.37 -14.76 -7.73
CA ASP A 89 7.46 -15.58 -8.24
C ASP A 89 8.38 -14.78 -9.18
N SER A 90 7.82 -13.83 -9.94
CA SER A 90 8.55 -13.00 -10.90
C SER A 90 8.06 -11.55 -10.85
N PRO A 91 8.79 -10.63 -10.20
CA PRO A 91 10.02 -10.84 -9.44
C PRO A 91 9.81 -11.64 -8.15
N HIS A 92 10.83 -12.37 -7.69
CA HIS A 92 10.74 -13.14 -6.44
C HIS A 92 10.72 -12.20 -5.22
N THR A 93 9.54 -11.94 -4.68
CA THR A 93 9.36 -11.05 -3.53
C THR A 93 8.16 -11.48 -2.70
N THR A 94 8.10 -11.05 -1.44
CA THR A 94 6.98 -11.32 -0.53
C THR A 94 6.50 -10.03 0.11
N LEU A 95 5.20 -9.94 0.37
CA LEU A 95 4.60 -8.81 1.05
C LEU A 95 3.58 -9.31 2.07
N LYS A 96 3.86 -9.02 3.35
CA LYS A 96 2.89 -9.21 4.42
C LYS A 96 1.89 -8.06 4.41
N LEU A 97 0.61 -8.39 4.35
CA LEU A 97 -0.51 -7.46 4.33
C LEU A 97 -1.33 -7.57 5.61
N TYR A 98 -1.93 -6.46 6.01
CA TYR A 98 -2.89 -6.38 7.09
C TYR A 98 -4.26 -5.95 6.59
N ARG A 99 -5.31 -6.45 7.22
CA ARG A 99 -6.68 -5.92 7.10
C ARG A 99 -7.40 -5.96 8.45
N TRP A 100 -8.50 -5.23 8.53
CA TRP A 100 -9.30 -5.19 9.75
C TRP A 100 -10.00 -6.52 10.02
N SER A 101 -10.04 -6.91 11.29
CA SER A 101 -11.07 -7.82 11.77
C SER A 101 -12.30 -7.02 12.23
N PRO A 102 -13.47 -7.67 12.45
CA PRO A 102 -14.62 -7.01 13.06
C PRO A 102 -14.32 -6.37 14.43
N ASN A 103 -13.44 -6.99 15.24
CA ASN A 103 -13.03 -6.44 16.53
C ASN A 103 -12.09 -5.24 16.37
N GLY A 104 -11.23 -5.26 15.35
CA GLY A 104 -10.36 -4.14 15.05
C GLY A 104 -11.11 -2.90 14.60
N GLU A 105 -12.16 -3.05 13.80
CA GLU A 105 -13.02 -1.92 13.43
C GLU A 105 -13.69 -1.29 14.64
N LYS A 106 -14.20 -2.12 15.57
CA LYS A 106 -14.79 -1.65 16.83
C LYS A 106 -13.76 -0.92 17.70
N LEU A 107 -12.55 -1.46 17.83
CA LEU A 107 -11.46 -0.80 18.57
C LEU A 107 -11.09 0.53 17.94
N TYR A 108 -10.91 0.58 16.62
CA TYR A 108 -10.61 1.80 15.89
C TYR A 108 -11.72 2.85 16.11
N GLN A 109 -12.99 2.45 16.01
CA GLN A 109 -14.12 3.33 16.26
C GLN A 109 -14.13 3.87 17.69
N ALA A 110 -13.84 3.04 18.69
CA ALA A 110 -13.75 3.47 20.08
C ALA A 110 -12.57 4.43 20.35
N LEU A 111 -11.46 4.27 19.63
CA LEU A 111 -10.26 5.12 19.78
C LEU A 111 -10.39 6.48 19.06
N PHE A 112 -11.01 6.50 17.88
CA PHE A 112 -10.98 7.65 16.97
C PHE A 112 -12.36 8.26 16.69
N GLY A 113 -13.43 7.71 17.27
CA GLY A 113 -14.81 8.21 17.13
C GLY A 113 -15.43 7.99 15.75
N LYS A 114 -14.75 7.28 14.85
CA LYS A 114 -15.19 7.01 13.47
C LYS A 114 -14.78 5.60 13.06
N ARG A 115 -15.54 4.96 12.18
CA ARG A 115 -15.10 3.70 11.57
C ARG A 115 -13.82 3.90 10.74
N PRO A 116 -12.93 2.90 10.67
CA PRO A 116 -11.78 2.99 9.79
C PRO A 116 -12.23 3.03 8.33
N TYR A 117 -11.44 3.68 7.49
CA TYR A 117 -11.58 3.51 6.05
C TYR A 117 -11.15 2.09 5.66
N GLU A 118 -11.85 1.53 4.68
CA GLU A 118 -11.45 0.27 4.05
C GLU A 118 -10.05 0.44 3.44
N ASN A 119 -9.13 -0.46 3.79
CA ASN A 119 -7.73 -0.37 3.37
C ASN A 119 -7.49 -0.92 1.95
N GLU A 120 -6.32 -0.65 1.38
CA GLU A 120 -5.97 -0.95 -0.02
C GLU A 120 -6.25 -2.42 -0.39
N TRP A 121 -5.82 -3.36 0.46
CA TRP A 121 -6.03 -4.79 0.22
C TRP A 121 -7.50 -5.20 0.25
N SER A 122 -8.28 -4.73 1.24
CA SER A 122 -9.71 -5.06 1.33
C SER A 122 -10.48 -4.51 0.13
N ARG A 123 -10.12 -3.31 -0.35
CA ARG A 123 -10.69 -2.72 -1.56
C ARG A 123 -10.42 -3.56 -2.79
N LEU A 124 -9.19 -4.02 -2.98
CA LEU A 124 -8.82 -4.87 -4.13
C LEU A 124 -9.61 -6.18 -4.15
N ILE A 125 -9.79 -6.81 -2.98
CA ILE A 125 -10.64 -8.00 -2.86
C ILE A 125 -12.08 -7.70 -3.31
N ARG A 126 -12.67 -6.62 -2.79
CA ARG A 126 -14.09 -6.30 -3.03
C ARG A 126 -14.38 -5.76 -4.43
N LEU A 127 -13.50 -4.93 -4.98
CA LEU A 127 -13.75 -4.20 -6.23
C LEU A 127 -13.10 -4.84 -7.46
N ARG A 128 -12.10 -5.72 -7.28
CA ARG A 128 -11.27 -6.26 -8.36
C ARG A 128 -10.99 -7.75 -8.21
N GLU A 129 -11.80 -8.45 -7.44
CA GLU A 129 -11.65 -9.90 -7.20
C GLU A 129 -10.24 -10.27 -6.72
N GLY A 130 -9.59 -9.39 -5.96
CA GLY A 130 -8.16 -9.52 -5.62
C GLY A 130 -7.77 -10.81 -4.90
N ALA A 131 -8.73 -11.51 -4.28
CA ALA A 131 -8.51 -12.83 -3.69
C ALA A 131 -8.26 -13.94 -4.75
N GLN A 132 -8.81 -13.79 -5.96
CA GLN A 132 -8.58 -14.71 -7.08
C GLN A 132 -7.29 -14.38 -7.85
N PHE A 133 -6.81 -13.14 -7.73
CA PHE A 133 -5.60 -12.64 -8.40
C PHE A 133 -4.60 -12.09 -7.36
N PRO A 134 -4.01 -12.96 -6.52
CA PRO A 134 -3.12 -12.53 -5.44
C PRO A 134 -1.86 -11.84 -5.95
N ASP A 135 -1.30 -12.31 -7.06
CA ASP A 135 -0.12 -11.73 -7.71
C ASP A 135 -0.39 -10.29 -8.14
N HIS A 136 -1.53 -10.07 -8.81
CA HIS A 136 -1.93 -8.73 -9.26
C HIS A 136 -2.22 -7.80 -8.08
N THR A 137 -2.89 -8.32 -7.05
CA THR A 137 -3.15 -7.60 -5.80
C THR A 137 -1.85 -7.14 -5.14
N MET A 138 -0.88 -8.05 -5.02
CA MET A 138 0.43 -7.75 -4.48
C MET A 138 1.17 -6.72 -5.33
N ALA A 139 1.13 -6.86 -6.65
CA ALA A 139 1.75 -5.94 -7.60
C ALA A 139 1.25 -4.49 -7.44
N VAL A 140 -0.08 -4.33 -7.33
CA VAL A 140 -0.71 -3.02 -7.13
C VAL A 140 -0.30 -2.39 -5.81
N ILE A 141 -0.35 -3.15 -4.70
CA ILE A 141 0.02 -2.62 -3.38
C ILE A 141 1.52 -2.30 -3.32
N ALA A 142 2.37 -3.16 -3.87
CA ALA A 142 3.81 -2.95 -3.92
C ALA A 142 4.16 -1.67 -4.69
N PHE A 143 3.56 -1.44 -5.85
CA PHE A 143 3.79 -0.19 -6.59
C PHE A 143 3.38 1.03 -5.78
N ALA A 144 2.18 1.04 -5.19
CA ALA A 144 1.69 2.18 -4.41
C ALA A 144 2.60 2.50 -3.22
N MET A 145 3.05 1.46 -2.49
CA MET A 145 4.03 1.58 -1.41
C MET A 145 5.37 2.16 -1.91
N HIS A 146 5.88 1.67 -3.04
CA HIS A 146 7.14 2.16 -3.62
C HIS A 146 7.04 3.59 -4.16
N ALA A 147 5.88 4.01 -4.68
CA ALA A 147 5.60 5.37 -5.07
C ALA A 147 5.61 6.30 -3.85
N ARG A 148 4.93 5.93 -2.77
CA ARG A 148 4.93 6.70 -1.51
C ARG A 148 6.32 6.87 -0.91
N LYS A 149 7.11 5.81 -0.89
CA LYS A 149 8.50 5.88 -0.41
C LYS A 149 9.38 6.82 -1.24
N ARG A 150 9.06 7.01 -2.53
CA ARG A 150 9.72 7.96 -3.46
C ARG A 150 9.12 9.37 -3.42
N GLY A 151 8.26 9.66 -2.45
CA GLY A 151 7.70 11.01 -2.23
C GLY A 151 6.42 11.32 -3.01
N TYR A 152 5.81 10.34 -3.68
CA TYR A 152 4.50 10.54 -4.29
C TYR A 152 3.39 10.36 -3.25
N ALA A 153 2.31 11.13 -3.34
CA ALA A 153 1.03 10.66 -2.84
C ALA A 153 0.58 9.48 -3.70
N ALA A 154 0.06 8.40 -3.11
CA ALA A 154 -0.50 7.30 -3.87
C ALA A 154 -1.77 6.75 -3.22
N GLN A 155 -2.76 6.43 -4.05
CA GLN A 155 -4.02 5.81 -3.64
C GLN A 155 -4.37 4.63 -4.56
N VAL A 156 -4.54 3.46 -3.97
CA VAL A 156 -5.05 2.27 -4.67
C VAL A 156 -6.56 2.37 -4.86
N LEU A 157 -7.02 2.09 -6.08
CA LEU A 157 -8.40 2.21 -6.53
C LEU A 157 -8.99 3.58 -6.12
N PRO A 158 -8.48 4.68 -6.69
CA PRO A 158 -8.91 6.02 -6.34
C PRO A 158 -10.42 6.17 -6.53
N GLU A 159 -11.05 6.88 -5.61
CA GLU A 159 -12.46 7.24 -5.69
C GLU A 159 -12.58 8.44 -6.62
N ALA A 160 -13.30 8.30 -7.72
CA ALA A 160 -13.58 9.40 -8.62
C ALA A 160 -14.94 9.17 -9.28
N ASP A 161 -15.81 10.16 -9.15
CA ASP A 161 -17.12 10.17 -9.80
C ASP A 161 -16.89 10.18 -11.32
N ASN A 162 -17.67 9.36 -12.04
CA ASN A 162 -17.72 9.31 -13.51
C ASN A 162 -16.51 8.69 -14.23
N LEU A 163 -15.64 7.93 -13.54
CA LEU A 163 -14.64 7.11 -14.25
C LEU A 163 -15.30 5.89 -14.89
N LYS A 164 -15.37 5.87 -16.23
CA LYS A 164 -15.77 4.66 -16.98
C LYS A 164 -14.79 3.49 -16.79
N THR A 165 -13.52 3.81 -16.57
CA THR A 165 -12.45 2.84 -16.32
C THR A 165 -11.82 3.14 -14.97
N LEU A 166 -11.84 2.17 -14.05
CA LEU A 166 -11.26 2.33 -12.73
C LEU A 166 -9.75 2.03 -12.79
N PRO A 167 -8.87 3.05 -12.68
CA PRO A 167 -7.43 2.82 -12.66
C PRO A 167 -7.03 2.05 -11.40
N HIS A 168 -5.92 1.31 -11.48
CA HIS A 168 -5.43 0.60 -10.30
C HIS A 168 -4.94 1.56 -9.23
N ILE A 169 -4.20 2.60 -9.63
CA ILE A 169 -3.50 3.49 -8.70
C ILE A 169 -3.59 4.91 -9.23
N TRP A 170 -3.76 5.87 -8.34
CA TRP A 170 -3.46 7.27 -8.60
C TRP A 170 -2.18 7.63 -7.88
N VAL A 171 -1.26 8.32 -8.55
CA VAL A 171 -0.07 8.92 -7.95
C VAL A 171 0.02 10.40 -8.26
N ALA A 172 0.55 11.17 -7.33
CA ALA A 172 0.84 12.59 -7.55
C ALA A 172 2.05 13.06 -6.77
N ARG A 173 2.81 13.98 -7.35
CA ARG A 173 3.94 14.67 -6.71
C ARG A 173 4.11 16.02 -7.37
N GLU A 174 4.07 17.09 -6.57
CA GLU A 174 4.09 18.46 -7.09
C GLU A 174 2.99 18.64 -8.15
N ASP A 175 3.34 19.04 -9.36
CA ASP A 175 2.41 19.23 -10.48
C ASP A 175 2.17 17.94 -11.30
N GLU A 176 2.91 16.86 -11.02
CA GLU A 176 2.77 15.58 -11.69
C GLU A 176 1.59 14.79 -11.10
N LYS A 177 0.64 14.37 -11.95
CA LYS A 177 -0.47 13.50 -11.59
C LYS A 177 -0.67 12.42 -12.64
N PHE A 178 -0.67 11.16 -12.21
CA PHE A 178 -0.87 10.02 -13.09
C PHE A 178 -1.85 9.00 -12.49
N TYR A 179 -2.75 8.51 -13.32
CA TYR A 179 -3.45 7.25 -13.11
C TYR A 179 -2.64 6.14 -13.75
N VAL A 180 -2.33 5.12 -12.94
CA VAL A 180 -1.39 4.06 -13.28
C VAL A 180 -2.13 2.76 -13.47
N GLU A 181 -1.78 2.10 -14.56
CA GLU A 181 -2.19 0.75 -14.87
C GLU A 181 -1.08 -0.22 -14.46
N VAL A 182 -1.44 -1.35 -13.85
CA VAL A 182 -0.49 -2.36 -13.40
C VAL A 182 -0.79 -3.58 -14.25
N GLU A 183 0.13 -3.94 -15.11
CA GLU A 183 -0.13 -4.93 -16.17
C GLU A 183 0.45 -6.28 -15.78
N GLN A 184 -0.38 -7.31 -15.88
CA GLN A 184 0.02 -8.71 -15.96
C GLN A 184 -0.20 -9.21 -17.39
N GLU A 185 0.59 -10.16 -17.85
CA GLU A 185 0.63 -10.53 -19.27
C GLU A 185 -0.73 -11.02 -19.80
N GLY A 186 -1.17 -10.47 -20.94
CA GLY A 186 -2.22 -11.05 -21.79
C GLY A 186 -3.65 -10.66 -21.47
N GLY A 187 -4.16 -9.60 -22.11
CA GLY A 187 -5.58 -9.24 -22.09
C GLY A 187 -6.09 -8.79 -23.46
N GLN A 188 -7.23 -9.32 -23.90
CA GLN A 188 -7.85 -8.98 -25.19
C GLN A 188 -8.33 -7.52 -25.25
N GLU A 189 -8.61 -6.88 -24.10
CA GLU A 189 -9.10 -5.50 -24.01
C GLU A 189 -8.01 -4.47 -23.68
N ARG A 190 -6.74 -4.89 -23.71
CA ARG A 190 -5.59 -4.09 -23.26
C ARG A 190 -5.50 -2.72 -23.94
N ALA A 191 -5.61 -2.67 -25.27
CA ALA A 191 -5.50 -1.42 -26.02
C ALA A 191 -6.59 -0.39 -25.63
N SER A 192 -7.85 -0.84 -25.51
CA SER A 192 -8.97 0.04 -25.10
C SER A 192 -8.76 0.61 -23.70
N ARG A 193 -8.26 -0.24 -22.79
CA ARG A 193 -7.94 0.17 -21.42
C ARG A 193 -6.81 1.20 -21.40
N TRP A 194 -5.74 0.99 -22.17
CA TRP A 194 -4.63 1.92 -22.27
C TRP A 194 -5.06 3.31 -22.76
N HIS A 195 -5.87 3.37 -23.81
CA HIS A 195 -6.41 4.63 -24.31
C HIS A 195 -7.30 5.33 -23.28
N SER A 196 -8.09 4.55 -22.53
CA SER A 196 -8.94 5.10 -21.46
C SER A 196 -8.10 5.70 -20.32
N ILE A 197 -7.04 5.00 -19.89
CA ILE A 197 -6.13 5.52 -18.87
C ILE A 197 -5.35 6.73 -19.38
N ALA A 198 -4.87 6.69 -20.62
CA ALA A 198 -4.15 7.79 -21.23
C ALA A 198 -5.03 9.04 -21.34
N ALA A 199 -6.31 8.90 -21.66
CA ALA A 199 -7.26 10.01 -21.68
C ALA A 199 -7.37 10.69 -20.30
N LEU A 200 -7.33 9.93 -19.20
CA LEU A 200 -7.31 10.48 -17.84
C LEU A 200 -6.02 11.24 -17.49
N ASN A 201 -4.94 10.95 -18.21
CA ASN A 201 -3.59 11.49 -18.00
C ASN A 201 -3.19 12.53 -19.07
N GLY A 202 -4.15 13.08 -19.82
CA GLY A 202 -3.85 14.07 -20.86
C GLY A 202 -3.10 13.50 -22.07
N GLY A 203 -3.39 12.24 -22.42
CA GLY A 203 -2.85 11.56 -23.61
C GLY A 203 -1.64 10.66 -23.33
N ARG A 204 -1.21 10.49 -22.07
CA ARG A 204 -0.03 9.68 -21.71
C ARG A 204 -0.41 8.45 -20.90
N LEU A 205 0.07 7.27 -21.29
CA LEU A 205 -0.09 6.06 -20.47
C LEU A 205 0.95 6.05 -19.35
N ALA A 206 0.53 5.76 -18.12
CA ALA A 206 1.44 5.43 -17.02
C ALA A 206 1.23 3.96 -16.65
N LEU A 207 2.29 3.15 -16.77
CA LEU A 207 2.21 1.70 -16.56
C LEU A 207 3.27 1.18 -15.58
N CYS A 208 2.92 0.15 -14.83
CA CYS A 208 3.87 -0.66 -14.10
C CYS A 208 3.77 -2.11 -14.57
N ALA A 209 4.88 -2.65 -15.07
CA ALA A 209 4.99 -4.05 -15.45
C ALA A 209 5.50 -4.91 -14.27
N ALA A 210 5.45 -6.23 -14.40
CA ALA A 210 6.04 -7.12 -13.39
C ALA A 210 7.57 -7.08 -13.43
N THR A 211 8.15 -7.27 -14.61
CA THR A 211 9.60 -7.41 -14.85
C THR A 211 10.14 -6.37 -15.82
N GLN A 212 11.46 -6.14 -15.82
CA GLN A 212 12.13 -5.28 -16.79
C GLN A 212 11.88 -5.73 -18.24
N LYS A 213 11.85 -7.04 -18.48
CA LYS A 213 11.54 -7.62 -19.81
C LYS A 213 10.12 -7.27 -20.23
N SER A 214 9.15 -7.45 -19.33
CA SER A 214 7.75 -7.10 -19.62
C SER A 214 7.57 -5.59 -19.85
N ARG A 215 8.26 -4.73 -19.08
CA ARG A 215 8.27 -3.28 -19.27
C ARG A 215 8.71 -2.89 -20.67
N ALA A 216 9.86 -3.42 -21.11
CA ALA A 216 10.41 -3.13 -22.44
C ALA A 216 9.45 -3.56 -23.57
N ARG A 217 8.81 -4.72 -23.41
CA ARG A 217 7.78 -5.20 -24.35
C ARG A 217 6.57 -4.27 -24.38
N LEU A 218 6.00 -3.93 -23.22
CA LEU A 218 4.81 -3.07 -23.14
C LEU A 218 5.09 -1.66 -23.66
N ALA A 219 6.27 -1.10 -23.38
CA ALA A 219 6.69 0.18 -23.95
C ALA A 219 6.83 0.11 -25.48
N CYS A 220 7.34 -0.99 -26.03
CA CYS A 220 7.38 -1.21 -27.48
C CYS A 220 5.97 -1.27 -28.09
N ASP A 221 5.06 -2.02 -27.47
CA ASP A 221 3.66 -2.11 -27.90
C ASP A 221 3.00 -0.71 -27.91
N CYS A 222 3.23 0.10 -26.88
CA CYS A 222 2.71 1.48 -26.81
C CYS A 222 3.29 2.38 -27.91
N LYS A 223 4.59 2.25 -28.21
CA LYS A 223 5.25 3.00 -29.30
C LYS A 223 4.65 2.62 -30.66
N LEU A 224 4.35 1.34 -30.90
CA LEU A 224 3.68 0.87 -32.11
C LEU A 224 2.26 1.44 -32.23
N GLU A 225 1.54 1.56 -31.11
CA GLU A 225 0.22 2.21 -31.04
C GLU A 225 0.28 3.75 -31.05
N LYS A 226 1.48 4.35 -31.13
CA LYS A 226 1.71 5.81 -31.06
C LYS A 226 1.15 6.44 -29.78
N LEU A 227 1.15 5.68 -28.68
CA LEU A 227 0.67 6.11 -27.39
C LEU A 227 1.87 6.50 -26.51
N PRO A 228 2.12 7.80 -26.24
CA PRO A 228 3.24 8.23 -25.39
C PRO A 228 3.02 7.78 -23.94
N GLY A 229 4.09 7.66 -23.17
CA GLY A 229 3.92 7.12 -21.82
C GLY A 229 5.15 7.12 -20.92
N LEU A 230 4.91 6.58 -19.74
CA LEU A 230 5.85 6.38 -18.64
C LEU A 230 5.71 4.95 -18.16
N ALA A 231 6.84 4.30 -17.89
CA ALA A 231 6.83 2.93 -17.39
C ALA A 231 7.78 2.74 -16.21
N ALA A 232 7.35 1.88 -15.29
CA ALA A 232 8.15 1.25 -14.26
C ALA A 232 7.95 -0.27 -14.31
N ASP A 233 8.71 -1.00 -13.51
CA ASP A 233 8.47 -2.42 -13.25
C ASP A 233 8.77 -2.78 -11.81
N LEU A 234 8.02 -3.76 -11.28
CA LEU A 234 8.18 -4.20 -9.91
C LEU A 234 9.56 -4.77 -9.65
N GLU A 235 10.14 -5.52 -10.58
CA GLU A 235 11.48 -6.11 -10.45
C GLU A 235 12.54 -5.05 -10.09
N SER A 236 12.58 -3.96 -10.85
CA SER A 236 13.48 -2.83 -10.60
C SER A 236 13.10 -2.06 -9.32
N LEU A 237 11.80 -1.90 -9.05
CA LEU A 237 11.33 -1.16 -7.87
C LEU A 237 11.69 -1.89 -6.57
N VAL A 238 11.48 -3.21 -6.50
CA VAL A 238 11.75 -4.06 -5.32
C VAL A 238 13.22 -4.45 -5.21
N GLY A 239 13.98 -4.40 -6.31
CA GLY A 239 15.43 -4.63 -6.31
C GLY A 239 16.21 -3.59 -5.49
N ILE A 240 15.64 -2.41 -5.26
CA ILE A 240 16.20 -1.40 -4.35
C ILE A 240 15.67 -1.67 -2.94
N LYS A 241 16.57 -1.85 -1.97
CA LYS A 241 16.19 -2.05 -0.57
C LYS A 241 15.32 -0.89 -0.09
N PHE A 242 14.18 -1.21 0.51
CA PHE A 242 13.18 -0.20 0.86
C PHE A 242 13.72 0.97 1.69
N LYS A 243 14.61 0.69 2.65
CA LYS A 243 15.28 1.69 3.50
C LYS A 243 16.23 2.65 2.77
N GLU A 244 16.73 2.26 1.59
CA GLU A 244 17.68 3.04 0.78
C GLU A 244 16.97 3.97 -0.22
N ILE A 245 15.64 3.81 -0.37
CA ILE A 245 14.83 4.64 -1.25
C ILE A 245 14.66 6.03 -0.64
N SER A 246 14.88 7.05 -1.46
CA SER A 246 14.64 8.45 -1.13
C SER A 246 13.73 9.11 -2.18
N GLN A 247 13.34 10.36 -1.96
CA GLN A 247 12.57 11.15 -2.93
C GLN A 247 13.34 11.40 -4.25
N LYS A 248 14.68 11.26 -4.23
CA LYS A 248 15.53 11.36 -5.42
C LYS A 248 15.59 10.05 -6.22
N THR A 249 15.16 8.93 -5.62
CA THR A 249 15.12 7.64 -6.32
C THR A 249 13.95 7.67 -7.32
N PRO A 250 14.20 7.46 -8.63
CA PRO A 250 13.16 7.58 -9.64
C PRO A 250 12.07 6.51 -9.46
N LEU A 251 10.81 6.90 -9.70
CA LEU A 251 9.68 5.99 -9.81
C LEU A 251 9.57 5.45 -11.24
N TRP A 252 9.57 6.36 -12.22
CA TRP A 252 9.53 6.07 -13.64
C TRP A 252 10.93 5.74 -14.16
N LEU A 253 11.05 4.66 -14.91
CA LEU A 253 12.32 4.12 -15.41
C LEU A 253 12.46 4.29 -16.91
N GLU A 254 11.35 4.48 -17.61
CA GLU A 254 11.30 4.77 -19.04
C GLU A 254 10.22 5.82 -19.33
N SER A 255 10.49 6.70 -20.30
CA SER A 255 9.54 7.63 -20.90
C SER A 255 9.71 7.59 -22.42
N TRP A 256 8.62 7.75 -23.16
CA TRP A 256 8.63 7.85 -24.63
C TRP A 256 7.52 8.75 -25.14
#